data_AF-A0A319DQ58-F1
#
_entry.id   AF-A0A319DQ58-F1
#
_cell.length_a   1.000
_cell.length_b   1.000
_cell.length_c   1.000
_cell.angle_alpha   90.00
_cell.angle_beta   90.00
_cell.angle_gamma   90.00
#
_symmetry.space_group_name_H-M   'P 1'
#
loop_
_entity.id
_entity.type
_entity.pdbx_description
1 polymer ?
#
loop_
_entity_poly.entity_id
_entity_poly.type
_entity_poly.pdbx_seq_one_letter_code
_entity_poly.pdbx_strand_id
1 'polypeptide(L)' 'MVHSKLPGIQLDEMNFWSLDRAERNLIRQAFLAAYQELCPCVYQPAFHSLENLLWNKEEYKVYIIDFKELMSQALRS' A
#
# COMPACT_ATOMS: atom_id res chain seq x y z
N MET A 1 -6.53 11.14 13.92
CA MET A 1 -7.03 9.76 13.86
C MET A 1 -5.97 8.86 14.47
N VAL A 2 -6.27 8.11 15.53
CA VAL A 2 -5.32 7.12 16.08
C VAL A 2 -5.52 5.85 15.27
N HIS A 3 -4.62 5.55 14.35
CA HIS A 3 -4.59 4.22 13.73
C HIS A 3 -4.09 3.24 14.78
N SER A 4 -4.86 2.18 15.05
CA SER A 4 -4.33 0.97 15.69
C SER A 4 -3.01 0.62 15.01
N LYS A 5 -1.92 0.40 15.77
CA LYS A 5 -0.62 0.04 15.19
C LYS A 5 -0.81 -1.20 14.32
N LEU A 6 -0.82 -1.02 13.00
CA LEU A 6 -0.90 -2.13 12.06
C LEU A 6 0.40 -2.94 12.16
N PRO A 7 0.33 -4.28 12.14
CA PRO A 7 1.52 -5.12 12.15
C PRO A 7 2.27 -4.99 10.81
N GLY A 8 3.60 -5.04 10.87
CA GLY A 8 4.47 -5.03 9.69
C GLY A 8 5.54 -3.95 9.73
N ILE A 9 6.34 -3.94 8.66
CA ILE A 9 7.43 -3.00 8.45
C ILE A 9 7.05 -2.07 7.31
N GLN A 10 7.21 -0.77 7.51
CA GLN A 10 7.01 0.22 6.46
C GLN A 10 8.10 0.06 5.42
N LEU A 11 7.69 -0.12 4.16
CA LEU A 11 8.63 -0.27 3.07
C LEU A 11 9.24 1.08 2.71
N ASP A 12 10.48 1.05 2.28
CA ASP A 12 11.19 2.16 1.65
C ASP A 12 12.08 1.59 0.54
N GLU A 13 12.68 2.44 -0.28
CA GLU A 13 13.57 1.99 -1.36
C GLU A 13 14.70 1.10 -0.84
N MET A 14 15.35 1.49 0.26
CA MET A 14 16.51 0.76 0.78
C MET A 14 16.11 -0.63 1.28
N ASN A 15 15.08 -0.71 2.12
CA ASN A 15 14.66 -1.96 2.72
C ASN A 15 14.00 -2.88 1.70
N PHE A 16 13.23 -2.36 0.74
CA PHE A 16 12.60 -3.17 -0.29
C PHE A 16 13.63 -3.76 -1.26
N TRP A 17 14.60 -2.96 -1.73
CA TRP A 17 15.61 -3.45 -2.68
C TRP A 17 16.69 -4.32 -2.01
N SER A 18 16.85 -4.24 -0.69
CA SER A 18 17.72 -5.14 0.07
C SER A 18 17.18 -6.58 0.14
N LEU A 19 15.88 -6.78 -0.08
CA LEU A 19 15.25 -8.09 -0.09
C LEU A 19 15.62 -8.89 -1.32
N ASP A 20 15.66 -10.22 -1.17
CA ASP A 20 15.84 -11.10 -2.30
C ASP A 20 14.69 -10.98 -3.33
N ARG A 21 14.92 -11.51 -4.53
CA ARG A 21 13.93 -11.40 -5.60
C ARG A 21 12.63 -12.15 -5.27
N ALA A 22 12.71 -13.27 -4.57
CA ALA A 22 11.53 -14.08 -4.23
C ALA A 22 10.63 -13.33 -3.25
N GLU A 23 11.21 -12.72 -2.20
CA GLU A 23 10.47 -11.94 -1.21
C GLU A 23 9.88 -10.66 -1.83
N ARG A 24 10.63 -9.96 -2.69
CA ARG A 24 10.05 -8.83 -3.46
C ARG A 24 8.88 -9.26 -4.35
N ASN A 25 8.91 -10.45 -4.91
CA ASN A 25 7.80 -10.96 -5.72
C ASN A 25 6.57 -11.26 -4.87
N LEU A 26 6.74 -11.81 -3.66
CA LEU A 26 5.65 -12.00 -2.71
C LEU A 26 4.99 -10.67 -2.34
N ILE A 27 5.80 -9.64 -2.04
CA ILE A 27 5.30 -8.30 -1.74
C ILE A 27 4.48 -7.74 -2.92
N ARG A 28 4.97 -7.88 -4.16
CA ARG A 28 4.23 -7.43 -5.36
C ARG A 28 2.91 -8.17 -5.55
N GLN A 29 2.87 -9.48 -5.29
CA GLN A 29 1.66 -10.28 -5.37
C GLN A 29 0.64 -9.85 -4.31
N ALA A 30 1.09 -9.66 -3.07
CA ALA A 30 0.25 -9.18 -1.98
C ALA A 30 -0.27 -7.76 -2.22
N PHE A 31 0.55 -6.86 -2.78
CA PHE A 31 0.11 -5.53 -3.20
C PHE A 31 -0.98 -5.59 -4.26
N LEU A 32 -0.82 -6.45 -5.28
CA LEU A 32 -1.83 -6.60 -6.34
C LEU A 32 -3.18 -7.06 -5.77
N ALA A 33 -3.17 -8.02 -4.85
CA ALA A 33 -4.37 -8.48 -4.16
C ALA A 33 -5.04 -7.35 -3.38
N ALA A 34 -4.28 -6.62 -2.56
CA ALA A 34 -4.79 -5.47 -1.79
C ALA A 34 -5.34 -4.35 -2.70
N TYR A 35 -4.67 -4.09 -3.84
CA TYR A 35 -5.11 -3.10 -4.82
C TYR A 35 -6.41 -3.53 -5.51
N GLN A 36 -6.57 -4.81 -5.82
CA GLN A 36 -7.81 -5.34 -6.40
C GLN A 36 -9.01 -5.21 -5.45
N GLU A 37 -8.80 -5.37 -4.15
CA GLU A 37 -9.83 -5.13 -3.12
C GLU A 37 -10.22 -3.65 -3.02
N LEU A 38 -9.28 -2.73 -3.30
CA LEU A 38 -9.54 -1.29 -3.31
C LEU A 38 -10.20 -0.78 -4.59
N CYS A 39 -9.94 -1.43 -5.74
CA CYS A 39 -10.44 -1.00 -7.05
C CYS A 39 -11.97 -0.79 -7.16
N PRO A 40 -12.85 -1.59 -6.51
CA PRO A 40 -14.29 -1.30 -6.50
C PRO A 40 -14.69 -0.13 -5.60
N CYS A 41 -13.79 0.38 -4.75
CA CYS A 41 -14.04 1.52 -3.88
C CYS A 41 -13.76 2.83 -4.62
N VAL A 42 -14.40 3.94 -4.21
CA VAL A 42 -14.19 5.29 -4.80
C VAL A 42 -12.81 5.89 -4.42
N TYR A 43 -11.89 5.08 -3.91
CA TYR A 43 -10.57 5.49 -3.46
C TYR A 43 -9.51 5.00 -4.46
N GLN A 44 -8.76 5.94 -5.03
CA GLN A 44 -7.57 5.61 -5.80
C GLN A 44 -6.35 5.84 -4.90
N PRO A 45 -5.43 4.87 -4.75
CA PRO A 45 -4.19 5.10 -4.02
C PRO A 45 -3.37 6.12 -4.82
N ALA A 46 -3.39 7.38 -4.37
CA ALA A 46 -2.80 8.49 -5.11
C ALA A 46 -1.28 8.59 -4.99
N PHE A 47 -0.67 7.68 -4.24
CA PHE A 47 0.77 7.63 -4.06
C PHE A 47 1.22 6.18 -4.15
N HIS A 48 1.85 5.86 -5.27
CA HIS A 48 2.37 4.52 -5.59
C HIS A 48 3.74 4.25 -4.93
N SER A 49 4.11 5.05 -3.93
CA SER A 49 5.41 4.95 -3.25
C SER A 49 5.42 3.81 -2.24
N LEU A 50 6.59 3.19 -2.08
CA LEU A 50 6.83 2.12 -1.10
C LEU A 50 6.53 2.58 0.33
N GLU A 51 6.76 3.85 0.64
CA GLU A 51 6.52 4.46 1.95
C GLU A 51 5.06 4.35 2.42
N ASN A 52 4.12 4.14 1.50
CA ASN A 52 2.70 3.98 1.83
C ASN A 52 2.26 2.52 1.98
N LEU A 53 3.22 1.60 2.04
CA LEU A 53 2.99 0.17 2.18
C LEU A 53 3.60 -0.34 3.48
N LEU A 54 2.82 -1.10 4.25
CA LEU A 54 3.33 -1.95 5.32
C LEU A 54 3.38 -3.39 4.84
N TRP A 55 4.55 -4.02 4.92
CA TRP A 55 4.71 -5.44 4.67
C TRP A 55 4.59 -6.23 5.98
N ASN A 56 3.58 -7.08 6.09
CA ASN A 56 3.47 -8.08 7.14
C ASN A 56 3.89 -9.45 6.60
N LYS A 57 5.13 -9.83 6.92
CA LYS A 57 5.73 -11.10 6.51
C LYS A 57 5.07 -12.33 7.14
N GLU A 58 4.55 -12.21 8.36
CA GLU A 58 3.91 -13.34 9.08
C GLU A 58 2.62 -13.77 8.39
N GLU A 59 1.87 -12.80 7.86
CA GLU A 59 0.60 -13.05 7.17
C GLU A 59 0.70 -13.01 5.64
N TYR A 60 1.88 -12.70 5.09
CA TYR A 60 2.09 -12.43 3.67
C TYR A 60 1.13 -11.37 3.10
N LYS A 61 0.92 -10.30 3.85
CA LYS A 61 -0.02 -9.21 3.50
C LYS A 61 0.68 -7.87 3.36
N VAL A 62 0.17 -7.06 2.43
CA VAL A 62 0.52 -5.64 2.32
C VAL A 62 -0.67 -4.81 2.77
N TYR A 63 -0.45 -3.89 3.69
CA TYR A 63 -1.42 -2.86 4.02
C TYR A 63 -1.06 -1.58 3.29
N ILE A 64 -2.03 -1.00 2.57
CA ILE A 64 -1.92 0.32 1.98
C ILE A 64 -2.42 1.30 3.04
N ILE A 65 -1.53 2.17 3.54
CA ILE A 65 -1.80 2.99 4.74
C ILE A 65 -2.03 4.47 4.45
N ASP A 66 -1.78 4.92 3.23
CA ASP A 66 -2.09 6.29 2.80
C ASP A 66 -2.94 6.28 1.54
N PHE A 67 -4.00 7.09 1.57
CA PHE A 67 -4.98 7.25 0.51
C PHE A 67 -5.23 8.74 0.34
N LYS A 68 -5.17 9.23 -0.89
CA LYS A 68 -5.71 10.57 -1.18
C LYS A 68 -7.16 10.43 -1.57
N GLU A 69 -8.00 11.21 -0.93
CA GLU A 69 -9.40 11.34 -1.30
C GLU A 69 -9.54 11.96 -2.69
N LEU A 70 -10.34 11.35 -3.57
CA LEU A 70 -10.53 11.81 -4.94
C LEU A 70 -11.58 12.94 -5.06
N MET A 71 -12.07 13.48 -3.94
CA MET A 71 -13.21 14.39 -3.94
C MET A 71 -12.85 15.81 -4.43
N SER A 72 -13.24 16.07 -5.68
CA SER A 72 -13.68 17.35 -6.27
C SER A 72 -12.64 18.42 -6.66
N GLN A 73 -12.06 18.27 -7.85
CA GLN A 73 -11.83 19.42 -8.76
C GLN A 73 -12.92 19.57 -9.84
N ALA A 74 -14.01 18.79 -9.78
CA ALA A 74 -15.12 18.85 -10.72
C ALA A 74 -16.29 19.76 -10.29
N LEU A 75 -16.12 20.64 -9.29
CA LEU A 75 -17.12 21.65 -8.88
C LEU A 75 -16.52 23.05 -8.72
N ARG A 76 -15.60 23.42 -9.62
CA ARG A 76 -15.22 24.82 -9.87
C ARG A 76 -15.24 25.09 -11.38
N SER A 77 -16.42 24.99 -11.98
CA SER A 77 -16.75 25.54 -13.30
C SER A 77 -17.85 26.57 -13.14
#